data_AF-A0A0J7K3R5-F1
#
_entry.id   AF-A0A0J7K3R5-F1
#
_cell.length_a   1.000
_cell.length_b   1.000
_cell.length_c   1.000
_cell.angle_alpha   90.00
_cell.angle_beta   90.00
_cell.angle_gamma   90.00
#
_symmetry.space_group_name_H-M   'P 1'
#
loop_
_entity.id
_entity.type
_entity.pdbx_description
1 polymer ?
#
loop_
_entity_poly.entity_id
_entity_poly.type
_entity_poly.pdbx_seq_one_letter_code
_entity_poly.pdbx_strand_id
1 'polypeptide(L)' 'MFAWEIREQLARQGACDPQSLPSVSSVNRILRGGGLHTDIPAIESGTSGGYTSQIPSNAGTR' A
#
# COMPACT_ATOMS: atom_id res chain seq x y z
N MET A 1 -8.29 2.80 14.07
CA MET A 1 -7.60 4.04 13.69
C MET A 1 -7.83 4.30 12.21
N PHE A 2 -8.30 5.49 11.86
CA PHE A 2 -8.59 5.95 10.51
C PHE A 2 -7.36 6.57 9.86
N ALA A 3 -7.31 6.55 8.53
CA ALA A 3 -6.20 7.13 7.76
C ALA A 3 -5.99 8.63 8.04
N TRP A 4 -7.05 9.38 8.34
CA TRP A 4 -6.93 10.80 8.73
C TRP A 4 -6.30 10.96 10.12
N GLU A 5 -6.61 10.07 11.07
CA GLU A 5 -5.99 10.08 12.41
C GLU A 5 -4.49 9.82 12.29
N ILE A 6 -4.08 8.89 11.42
CA ILE A 6 -2.67 8.59 11.16
C ILE A 6 -1.96 9.83 10.59
N ARG A 7 -2.57 10.53 9.63
CA ARG A 7 -2.01 11.77 9.08
C ARG A 7 -1.84 12.85 10.16
N GLU A 8 -2.82 13.03 11.04
CA GLU A 8 -2.71 13.99 12.14
C GLU A 8 -1.62 13.60 13.14
N GLN A 9 -1.48 12.32 13.47
CA GLN A 9 -0.41 11.86 14.36
C GLN A 9 0.97 12.12 13.75
N LEU A 10 1.17 11.85 12.46
CA LEU A 10 2.43 12.16 11.75
C LEU A 10 2.76 13.66 11.80
N ALA A 11 1.75 14.52 11.63
CA ALA A 11 1.91 15.96 11.75
C ALA A 11 2.26 16.41 13.18
N ARG A 12 1.57 15.87 14.19
CA ARG A 12 1.79 16.20 15.61
C ARG A 12 3.15 15.73 16.11
N GLN A 13 3.62 14.58 15.65
CA GLN A 13 4.93 14.03 15.99
C GLN A 13 6.08 14.76 15.28
N GLY A 14 5.77 15.64 14.31
CA GLY A 14 6.78 16.30 13.48
C GLY A 14 7.56 15.32 12.59
N ALA A 15 7.01 14.12 12.35
CA ALA A 15 7.65 13.09 11.53
C ALA A 15 7.59 13.44 10.03
N CYS A 16 6.67 14.33 9.64
CA CYS A 16 6.51 14.84 8.28
C CYS A 16 6.16 16.32 8.33
N ASP A 17 6.75 17.11 7.43
CA ASP A 17 6.36 18.48 7.19
C ASP A 17 4.93 18.56 6.60
N PRO A 18 4.22 19.68 6.75
CA PRO A 18 2.86 19.86 6.23
C PRO A 18 2.75 19.58 4.72
N GLN A 19 3.84 19.85 3.98
CA GLN A 19 3.93 19.60 2.54
C GLN A 19 4.35 18.17 2.18
N SER A 20 4.99 17.44 3.10
CA SER A 20 5.41 16.05 2.89
C SER A 20 4.41 15.02 3.42
N LEU A 21 3.32 15.47 4.06
CA LEU A 21 2.27 14.59 4.56
C LEU A 21 1.62 13.80 3.42
N PRO A 22 1.53 12.46 3.54
CA PRO A 22 0.89 11.64 2.53
C PRO A 22 -0.62 11.92 2.47
N SER A 23 -1.20 11.74 1.28
CA SER A 23 -2.65 11.82 1.11
C SER A 23 -3.37 10.70 1.87
N VAL A 24 -4.64 10.92 2.22
CA VAL A 24 -5.48 9.89 2.88
C VAL A 24 -5.56 8.61 2.04
N SER A 25 -5.60 8.73 0.72
CA SER A 25 -5.59 7.59 -0.20
C SER A 25 -4.24 6.87 -0.21
N SER A 26 -3.13 7.60 -0.17
CA SER A 26 -1.78 7.03 -0.07
C SER A 26 -1.60 6.25 1.23
N VAL A 27 -2.07 6.81 2.36
CA VAL A 27 -2.10 6.13 3.66
C VAL A 27 -2.88 4.82 3.56
N ASN A 28 -4.10 4.86 3.00
CA ASN A 28 -4.92 3.66 2.82
C ASN A 28 -4.24 2.60 1.92
N ARG A 29 -3.54 3.03 0.87
CA ARG A 29 -2.79 2.12 -0.01
C ARG A 29 -1.66 1.41 0.75
N ILE A 30 -0.92 2.13 1.60
CA ILE A 30 0.15 1.55 2.42
C ILE A 30 -0.42 0.59 3.47
N LEU A 31 -1.51 0.96 4.16
CA LEU A 31 -2.18 0.10 5.14
C LEU A 31 -2.69 -1.22 4.53
N ARG A 32 -3.01 -1.23 3.24
CA ARG A 32 -3.43 -2.42 2.49
C ARG A 32 -2.27 -3.18 1.84
N GLY A 33 -1.02 -2.78 2.09
CA GLY A 33 0.18 -3.41 1.54
C GLY A 33 0.56 -2.98 0.12
N GLY A 34 -0.15 -2.03 -0.49
CA GLY A 34 0.07 -1.63 -1.89
C GLY A 34 1.10 -0.49 -2.09
N GLY A 35 1.71 0.02 -1.01
CA GLY A 35 2.57 1.22 -1.04
C GLY A 35 4.01 1.01 -0.55
N LEU A 36 4.35 -0.14 0.04
CA LEU A 36 5.72 -0.50 0.42
C LEU A 36 6.38 -1.41 -0.62
N HIS A 37 6.48 -0.90 -1.85
CA HIS A 37 7.54 -1.34 -2.77
C HIS A 37 8.47 -0.14 -2.99
N THR A 38 8.90 0.48 -1.89
CA THR A 38 10.14 1.26 -1.90
C THR A 38 11.24 0.22 -1.79
N ASP A 39 12.13 0.21 -2.76
CA ASP A 39 13.26 -0.69 -2.93
C ASP A 39 14.17 -0.65 -1.69
N ILE A 40 13.85 -1.47 -0.69
CA ILE A 40 14.78 -1.87 0.36
C ILE A 40 15.09 -3.33 0.07
N PRO A 41 16.32 -3.69 -0.37
CA PRO A 41 16.72 -5.08 -0.49
C PRO A 41 17.00 -5.61 0.92
N ALA A 42 15.95 -5.90 1.68
CA ALA A 42 16.08 -6.57 2.97
C ALA A 42 14.94 -7.56 3.15
N ILE A 43 15.25 -8.77 2.70
CA ILE A 43 14.89 -10.07 3.27
C ILE A 43 13.41 -10.49 3.30
N GLU A 44 13.21 -11.67 2.74
CA GLU A 44 12.02 -12.49 2.74
C GLU A 44 11.26 -12.46 4.07
N SER A 45 9.98 -12.10 4.02
CA SER A 45 8.95 -12.85 4.74
C SER A 45 7.63 -12.67 4.02
N GLY A 46 7.13 -13.77 3.47
CA GLY A 46 6.07 -13.80 2.48
C GLY A 46 4.76 -13.19 2.95
N THR A 47 4.18 -12.37 2.09
CA THR A 47 2.74 -12.35 1.83
C THR A 47 2.53 -11.66 0.51
N SER A 48 2.74 -12.42 -0.56
CA SER A 48 2.17 -12.15 -1.87
C SER A 48 0.65 -12.10 -1.73
N GLY A 49 0.12 -10.92 -1.43
CA GLY A 49 -1.29 -10.61 -1.63
C GLY A 49 -1.56 -10.76 -3.12
N GLY A 50 -2.05 -11.95 -3.49
CA GLY A 50 -2.34 -12.32 -4.86
C GLY A 50 -3.26 -11.29 -5.50
N TYR A 51 -2.70 -10.49 -6.39
CA TYR A 51 -3.42 -9.94 -7.52
C TYR A 51 -3.85 -11.14 -8.36
N THR A 52 -5.09 -11.59 -8.15
CA THR A 52 -5.75 -12.54 -9.04
C THR A 52 -5.82 -11.89 -10.43
N SER A 53 -4.87 -12.24 -11.29
CA SER A 53 -4.98 -11.99 -12.72
C SER A 53 -6.08 -12.89 -13.22
N GLN A 54 -7.27 -12.32 -13.38
CA GLN A 54 -8.42 -12.94 -14.00
C GLN A 54 -8.06 -13.21 -15.48
N ILE A 55 -7.58 -14.41 -15.79
CA ILE A 55 -7.54 -14.93 -17.17
C ILE A 55 -8.85 -15.67 -17.41
N PRO A 56 -9.74 -15.22 -18.31
CA PRO A 56 -10.86 -16.03 -18.74
C PRO A 56 -10.32 -17.14 -19.67
N SER A 57 -10.37 -18.38 -19.19
CA SER A 57 -10.14 -19.58 -19.97
C SER A 57 -11.23 -19.71 -21.03
N ASN A 58 -10.96 -19.27 -22.26
CA ASN A 58 -11.68 -19.77 -23.42
C ASN A 58 -10.76 -20.69 -24.22
N ALA A 59 -10.64 -21.93 -23.75
CA ALA A 59 -10.10 -23.01 -24.56
C ALA A 59 -11.19 -23.45 -25.53
N GLY A 60 -11.17 -22.87 -26.74
CA GLY A 60 -11.97 -23.34 -27.86
C GLY A 60 -11.62 -24.80 -28.15
N THR A 61 -12.59 -25.68 -27.93
CA THR A 61 -12.50 -27.08 -28.35
C THR A 61 -13.19 -27.20 -29.71
N ARG A 62 -12.49 -27.89 -30.61
CA ARG A 62 -12.80 -28.11 -32.02
C ARG A 62 -14.01 -29.02 -32.21
#